data_AF-A0A7C5T9Y4-F1
#
_entry.id   AF-A0A7C5T9Y4-F1
#
_cell.length_a   1.000
_cell.length_b   1.000
_cell.length_c   1.000
_cell.angle_alpha   90.00
_cell.angle_beta   90.00
_cell.angle_gamma   90.00
#
_symmetry.space_group_name_H-M   'P 1'
#
loop_
_entity.id
_entity.type
_entity.pdbx_description
1 polymer ?
#
loop_
_entity_poly.entity_id
_entity_poly.type
_entity_poly.pdbx_seq_one_letter_code
_entity_poly.pdbx_strand_id
1 'polypeptide(L)'
;MEKGVKKELLPIVRLEGVGRVRGRILYNAGYKTIEDLKHAKIEDLMNLPLIGPKLAKKIKEQVGGFVKKETWEKLEEKEEWKQKALTEY
;
A
#
# COMPACT_ATOMS: atom_id res chain seq x y z
N MET A 1 3.78 18.38 -21.85
CA MET A 1 4.85 17.65 -21.12
C MET A 1 4.25 16.38 -20.53
N GLU A 2 4.06 15.37 -21.36
CA GLU A 2 3.47 14.10 -20.95
C GLU A 2 4.44 13.02 -21.38
N LYS A 3 5.20 12.44 -20.43
CA LYS A 3 5.99 11.20 -20.57
C LYS A 3 6.90 11.04 -19.33
N GLY A 4 6.30 10.98 -18.14
CA GLY A 4 7.06 10.79 -16.89
C GLY A 4 6.95 9.38 -16.29
N VAL A 5 6.17 8.50 -16.90
CA VAL A 5 5.89 7.16 -16.39
C VAL A 5 6.14 6.21 -17.55
N LYS A 6 7.23 5.42 -17.48
CA LYS A 6 7.45 4.32 -18.41
C LYS A 6 6.18 3.46 -18.42
N LYS A 7 5.74 2.96 -19.58
CA LYS A 7 4.47 2.18 -19.71
C LYS A 7 4.36 1.05 -18.68
N GLU A 8 5.50 0.56 -18.21
CA GLU A 8 5.71 -0.42 -17.15
C GLU A 8 5.07 -0.04 -15.79
N LEU A 9 4.90 1.25 -15.51
CA LEU A 9 4.36 1.78 -14.25
C LEU A 9 2.84 2.01 -14.29
N LEU A 10 2.23 1.97 -15.47
CA LEU A 10 0.80 2.22 -15.68
C LEU A 10 -0.12 1.35 -14.81
N PRO A 11 0.12 0.04 -14.59
CA PRO A 11 -0.81 -0.76 -13.81
C PRO A 11 -0.83 -0.37 -12.32
N ILE A 12 0.32 0.01 -11.75
CA ILE A 12 0.45 0.31 -10.31
C ILE A 12 -0.03 1.73 -9.99
N VAL A 13 0.26 2.69 -10.86
CA VAL A 13 -0.12 4.11 -10.65
C VAL A 13 -1.63 4.33 -10.81
N ARG A 14 -2.38 3.32 -11.28
CA ARG A 14 -3.85 3.33 -11.30
C ARG A 14 -4.49 3.03 -9.95
N LEU A 15 -3.72 2.52 -8.98
CA LEU A 15 -4.23 2.24 -7.64
C LEU A 15 -4.50 3.54 -6.89
N GLU A 16 -5.61 3.57 -6.16
CA GLU A 16 -6.03 4.78 -5.47
C GLU A 16 -5.08 5.09 -4.31
N GLY A 17 -4.57 6.32 -4.28
CA GLY A 17 -3.54 6.72 -3.32
C GLY A 17 -2.11 6.35 -3.75
N VAL A 18 -1.92 5.69 -4.89
CA VAL A 18 -0.61 5.41 -5.48
C VAL A 18 -0.34 6.35 -6.66
N GLY A 19 0.17 7.54 -6.35
CA GLY A 19 0.65 8.48 -7.37
C GLY A 19 2.02 8.10 -7.94
N ARG A 20 2.55 8.95 -8.83
CA ARG A 20 3.86 8.76 -9.50
C ARG A 20 5.02 8.42 -8.57
N VAL A 21 5.10 9.08 -7.41
CA VAL A 21 6.19 8.89 -6.43
C VAL A 21 6.10 7.52 -5.77
N ARG A 22 4.94 7.18 -5.20
CA ARG A 22 4.69 5.88 -4.56
C ARG A 22 4.76 4.72 -5.55
N GLY A 23 4.26 4.91 -6.77
CA GLY A 23 4.40 3.93 -7.85
C GLY A 23 5.87 3.67 -8.20
N ARG A 24 6.73 4.69 -8.17
CA ARG A 24 8.18 4.49 -8.36
C ARG A 24 8.83 3.74 -7.20
N ILE A 25 8.40 4.00 -5.96
CA ILE A 25 8.89 3.26 -4.79
C ILE A 25 8.52 1.78 -4.90
N LEU A 26 7.26 1.46 -5.22
CA LEU A 26 6.80 0.09 -5.43
C LEU A 26 7.59 -0.60 -6.54
N TYR A 27 7.76 0.08 -7.68
CA TYR A 27 8.52 -0.45 -8.81
C TYR A 27 9.99 -0.69 -8.48
N ASN A 28 10.63 0.23 -7.78
CA ASN A 28 12.02 0.10 -7.34
C ASN A 28 12.19 -1.00 -6.29
N ALA A 29 11.15 -1.26 -5.48
CA ALA A 29 11.11 -2.37 -4.54
C ALA A 29 10.85 -3.73 -5.21
N GLY A 30 10.65 -3.77 -6.54
CA GLY A 30 10.43 -4.99 -7.30
C GLY A 30 8.98 -5.33 -7.58
N TYR A 31 8.01 -4.57 -7.04
CA TYR A 31 6.60 -4.74 -7.33
C TYR A 31 6.27 -3.99 -8.63
N LYS A 32 6.20 -4.70 -9.74
CA LYS A 32 6.00 -4.11 -11.09
C LYS A 32 4.61 -4.37 -11.65
N THR A 33 3.93 -5.37 -11.12
CA THR A 33 2.60 -5.80 -11.57
C THR A 33 1.60 -5.86 -10.41
N ILE A 34 0.31 -5.94 -10.77
CA ILE A 34 -0.77 -6.17 -9.79
C ILE A 34 -0.59 -7.53 -9.10
N GLU A 35 -0.08 -8.52 -9.81
CA GLU A 35 0.20 -9.85 -9.26
C GLU A 35 1.30 -9.81 -8.20
N ASP A 36 2.40 -9.06 -8.45
CA ASP A 36 3.45 -8.86 -7.45
C ASP A 36 2.86 -8.24 -6.18
N LEU A 37 1.98 -7.24 -6.31
CA LEU A 37 1.30 -6.61 -5.17
C LEU A 37 0.32 -7.57 -4.48
N LYS A 38 -0.31 -8.49 -5.22
CA LYS A 38 -1.22 -9.49 -4.68
C LYS A 38 -0.47 -10.52 -3.82
N HIS A 39 0.74 -10.91 -4.22
CA HIS A 39 1.58 -11.87 -3.50
C HIS A 39 2.51 -11.24 -2.45
N ALA A 40 2.79 -9.93 -2.53
CA ALA A 40 3.59 -9.20 -1.55
C ALA A 40 3.07 -9.40 -0.11
N LYS A 41 3.93 -9.40 0.91
CA LYS A 41 3.39 -9.32 2.28
C LYS A 41 2.97 -7.88 2.55
N ILE A 42 1.86 -7.70 3.27
CA ILE A 42 1.42 -6.35 3.64
C ILE A 42 2.47 -5.64 4.51
N GLU A 43 3.22 -6.38 5.33
CA GLU A 43 4.33 -5.86 6.14
C GLU A 43 5.45 -5.28 5.26
N ASP A 44 5.79 -5.97 4.16
CA ASP A 44 6.81 -5.48 3.22
C ASP A 44 6.35 -4.18 2.55
N LEU A 45 5.06 -4.07 2.22
CA LEU A 45 4.49 -2.84 1.68
C LEU A 45 4.52 -1.70 2.72
N MET A 46 4.25 -1.99 3.99
CA MET A 46 4.28 -1.01 5.08
C MET A 46 5.69 -0.50 5.42
N ASN A 47 6.70 -1.32 5.13
CA ASN A 47 8.10 -0.95 5.33
C ASN A 47 8.62 0.00 4.24
N LEU A 48 7.86 0.18 3.15
CA LEU A 48 8.27 1.07 2.07
C LEU A 48 8.08 2.54 2.44
N PRO A 49 9.02 3.42 2.04
CA PRO A 49 8.88 4.85 2.23
C PRO A 49 7.56 5.36 1.66
N LEU A 50 6.87 6.23 2.41
CA LEU A 50 5.59 6.84 2.00
C LEU A 50 4.42 5.87 1.82
N ILE A 51 4.56 4.60 2.20
CA ILE A 51 3.51 3.59 2.19
C ILE A 51 3.23 3.14 3.63
N GLY A 52 2.32 3.85 4.28
CA GLY A 52 1.89 3.52 5.64
C GLY A 52 0.87 2.38 5.70
N PRO A 53 0.50 1.91 6.91
CA PRO A 53 -0.46 0.83 7.14
C PRO A 53 -1.78 1.01 6.39
N LYS A 54 -2.35 2.22 6.43
CA LYS A 54 -3.60 2.55 5.74
C LYS A 54 -3.50 2.42 4.22
N LEU A 55 -2.37 2.80 3.63
CA LEU A 55 -2.17 2.69 2.18
C LEU A 55 -1.87 1.24 1.79
N ALA A 56 -1.07 0.52 2.57
CA ALA A 56 -0.77 -0.89 2.32
C ALA A 56 -2.06 -1.75 2.37
N LYS A 57 -2.94 -1.50 3.35
CA LYS A 57 -4.31 -2.06 3.44
C LYS A 57 -5.08 -1.80 2.15
N LYS A 58 -5.19 -0.53 1.75
CA LYS A 58 -5.93 -0.11 0.56
C LYS A 58 -5.40 -0.74 -0.73
N ILE A 59 -4.08 -0.77 -0.91
CA ILE A 59 -3.45 -1.43 -2.06
C ILE A 59 -3.86 -2.91 -2.09
N LYS A 60 -3.77 -3.61 -0.95
CA LYS A 60 -4.13 -5.02 -0.83
C LYS A 60 -5.59 -5.30 -1.13
N GLU A 61 -6.49 -4.46 -0.65
CA GLU A 61 -7.92 -4.53 -0.93
C GLU A 61 -8.20 -4.37 -2.43
N GLN A 62 -7.54 -3.40 -3.08
CA GLN A 62 -7.75 -3.12 -4.51
C GLN A 62 -7.21 -4.22 -5.43
N VAL A 63 -6.12 -4.89 -5.06
CA VAL A 63 -5.53 -5.98 -5.86
C VAL A 63 -6.09 -7.36 -5.50
N GLY A 64 -7.02 -7.44 -4.53
CA GLY A 64 -7.57 -8.70 -4.04
C GLY A 64 -6.49 -9.62 -3.43
N GLY A 65 -5.52 -9.03 -2.73
CA GLY A 65 -4.42 -9.75 -2.11
C GLY A 65 -4.84 -10.50 -0.85
N PHE A 66 -4.23 -11.66 -0.62
CA PHE A 66 -4.40 -12.39 0.64
C PHE A 66 -3.59 -11.70 1.74
N VAL A 67 -4.30 -11.22 2.77
CA VAL A 67 -3.70 -10.69 4.00
C VAL A 67 -4.16 -11.60 5.13
N LYS A 68 -3.21 -12.08 5.95
CA LYS A 68 -3.54 -12.93 7.09
C LYS A 68 -4.46 -12.18 8.05
N LYS A 69 -5.44 -12.89 8.61
CA LYS A 69 -6.40 -12.33 9.57
C LYS A 69 -5.71 -11.65 10.76
N GLU A 70 -4.65 -12.26 11.28
CA GLU A 70 -3.84 -11.71 12.37
C GLU A 70 -3.24 -10.34 12.03
N THR A 71 -2.88 -10.12 10.77
CA THR A 71 -2.32 -8.83 10.32
C THR A 71 -3.42 -7.79 10.15
N TRP A 72 -4.63 -8.18 9.78
CA TRP A 72 -5.79 -7.29 9.80
C TRP A 72 -6.13 -6.83 11.21
N GLU A 73 -6.23 -7.77 12.14
CA GLU A 73 -6.57 -7.50 13.55
C GLU A 73 -5.56 -6.54 14.17
N LYS A 74 -4.25 -6.74 13.93
CA LYS A 74 -3.19 -5.83 14.40
C LYS A 74 -3.24 -4.44 13.76
N LEU A 75 -3.70 -4.33 12.52
CA LEU A 75 -3.84 -3.04 11.85
C LEU A 75 -5.05 -2.28 12.38
N GLU A 76 -6.16 -2.97 12.59
CA GLU A 76 -7.39 -2.40 13.14
C GLU A 76 -7.20 -1.96 14.60
N GLU A 77 -6.57 -2.78 15.43
CA GLU A 77 -6.25 -2.44 16.82
C GLU A 77 -5.35 -1.19 16.91
N LYS A 78 -4.35 -1.08 16.03
CA LYS A 78 -3.47 0.11 15.96
C LYS A 78 -4.18 1.36 15.47
N GLU A 79 -5.15 1.24 14.56
CA GLU A 79 -5.97 2.37 14.13
C GLU A 79 -6.92 2.81 15.25
N GLU A 80 -7.58 1.87 15.94
CA GLU A 80 -8.46 2.14 17.07
C GLU A 80 -7.74 2.82 18.24
N TRP A 81 -6.55 2.33 18.61
CA TRP A 81 -5.74 2.94 19.65
C TRP A 81 -5.36 4.40 19.33
N LYS A 82 -5.01 4.67 18.06
CA LYS A 82 -4.71 6.03 17.61
C LYS A 82 -5.92 6.95 17.64
N GLN A 83 -7.12 6.44 17.34
CA GLN A 83 -8.35 7.23 17.40
C GLN A 83 -8.74 7.56 18.85
N LYS A 84 -8.65 6.59 19.77
CA LYS A 84 -8.96 6.80 21.20
C LYS A 84 -8.05 7.85 21.84
N ALA A 85 -6.73 7.77 21.59
CA ALA A 85 -5.77 8.74 22.11
C ALA A 85 -5.96 10.17 21.59
N LEU A 86 -6.59 10.36 20.43
CA LEU A 86 -6.85 11.68 19.85
C LEU A 86 -8.13 12.33 20.39
N THR A 87 -9.04 11.53 20.96
CA THR A 87 -10.34 11.98 21.50
C THR A 87 -10.32 12.29 23.00
N GLU A 88 -9.21 12.03 23.69
CA GLU A 88 -9.05 12.26 25.13
C GLU A 88 -8.47 13.65 25.50
N TYR A 89 -8.78 14.71 24.73
CA TYR A 89 -8.45 16.10 25.06
C TYR A 89 -9.70 16.98 25.02
#